data_AF-A0A963R524-F1
#
_entry.id   AF-A0A963R524-F1
#
_cell.length_a   1.000
_cell.length_b   1.000
_cell.length_c   1.000
_cell.angle_alpha   90.00
_cell.angle_beta   90.00
_cell.angle_gamma   90.00
#
_symmetry.space_group_name_H-M   'P 1'
#
loop_
_entity.id
_entity.type
_entity.pdbx_description
1 polymer ?
#
loop_
_entity_poly.entity_id
_entity_poly.type
_entity_poly.pdbx_seq_one_letter_code
_entity_poly.pdbx_strand_id
1 'polypeptide(L)'
;MKAFLAAIGAGAALAYSPSAMALVMGDYTFNFSGNCVDCAEAAETDFYPVTATLMVQNYELGTPFELDNFVQFDYGGSNLVGPFSVTTSSIVDTFYGAIGAAPGSYEVYLHHSGYAYFQTGTDGTWDLGDDFVSSLDQGNIGVWSLTQPGGVPEPTTWMTMILGFGLIGGAMRSRKSQQARVRFAF
;
A
#
# COMPACT_ATOMS: atom_id res chain seq x y z
N MET A 1 58.92 -9.51 -44.22
CA MET A 1 58.58 -8.84 -42.94
C MET A 1 57.33 -7.99 -43.16
N LYS A 2 56.15 -8.49 -42.76
CA LYS A 2 54.88 -7.74 -42.75
C LYS A 2 54.22 -8.01 -41.39
N ALA A 3 54.01 -6.95 -40.63
CA ALA A 3 53.34 -6.94 -39.33
C ALA A 3 51.88 -6.54 -39.51
N PHE A 4 50.96 -7.20 -38.80
CA PHE A 4 49.59 -6.73 -38.51
C PHE A 4 49.15 -7.45 -37.22
N LEU A 5 49.29 -6.82 -36.05
CA LEU A 5 48.25 -6.06 -35.31
C LEU A 5 47.06 -6.93 -34.88
N ALA A 6 47.10 -7.43 -33.65
CA ALA A 6 45.96 -7.98 -32.93
C ALA A 6 45.30 -6.86 -32.13
N ALA A 7 44.03 -6.57 -32.43
CA ALA A 7 43.21 -5.63 -31.68
C ALA A 7 42.56 -6.34 -30.48
N ILE A 8 42.87 -5.89 -29.27
CA ILE A 8 42.18 -6.29 -28.04
C ILE A 8 40.94 -5.42 -27.91
N GLY A 9 39.76 -6.02 -28.10
CA GLY A 9 38.48 -5.37 -27.85
C GLY A 9 38.20 -5.31 -26.35
N ALA A 10 38.20 -4.11 -25.78
CA ALA A 10 37.69 -3.86 -24.44
C ALA A 10 36.16 -3.72 -24.52
N GLY A 11 35.44 -4.80 -24.19
CA GLY A 11 34.00 -4.77 -23.98
C GLY A 11 33.68 -4.08 -22.66
N ALA A 12 33.06 -2.90 -22.72
CA ALA A 12 32.53 -2.21 -21.55
C ALA A 12 31.36 -3.04 -20.98
N ALA A 13 31.56 -3.63 -19.80
CA ALA A 13 30.49 -4.26 -19.04
C ALA A 13 29.59 -3.14 -18.47
N LEU A 14 28.35 -3.06 -18.98
CA LEU A 14 27.30 -2.27 -18.35
C LEU A 14 26.96 -2.93 -17.01
N ALA A 15 27.46 -2.36 -15.92
CA ALA A 15 27.09 -2.75 -14.58
C ALA A 15 25.61 -2.37 -14.34
N TYR A 16 24.71 -3.34 -14.50
CA TYR A 16 23.38 -3.28 -13.89
C TYR A 16 23.62 -3.30 -12.37
N SER A 17 23.50 -2.15 -11.73
CA SER A 17 23.33 -2.12 -10.28
C SER A 17 21.87 -2.50 -10.01
N PRO A 18 21.60 -3.60 -9.29
CA PRO A 18 20.25 -3.80 -8.77
C PRO A 18 20.01 -2.67 -7.78
N SER A 19 19.06 -1.79 -8.09
CA SER A 19 18.54 -0.84 -7.11
C SER A 19 17.94 -1.67 -5.98
N ALA A 20 18.64 -1.75 -4.85
CA ALA A 20 18.05 -2.24 -3.62
C ALA A 20 16.89 -1.30 -3.31
N MET A 21 15.65 -1.81 -3.42
CA MET A 21 14.50 -1.10 -2.88
C MET A 21 14.71 -1.07 -1.38
N ALA A 22 15.09 0.09 -0.85
CA ALA A 22 15.14 0.30 0.59
C ALA A 22 13.73 0.01 1.11
N LEU A 23 13.61 -0.93 2.05
CA LEU A 23 12.39 -1.10 2.82
C LEU A 23 12.13 0.21 3.55
N VAL A 24 11.01 0.86 3.22
CA VAL A 24 10.67 2.17 3.75
C VAL A 24 9.90 1.96 5.05
N MET A 25 10.52 2.34 6.17
CA MET A 25 9.79 2.53 7.42
C MET A 25 8.79 3.67 7.22
N GLY A 26 7.53 3.47 7.62
CA GLY A 26 6.52 4.51 7.46
C GLY A 26 5.19 4.19 8.12
N ASP A 27 4.26 5.11 7.93
CA ASP A 27 2.89 4.98 8.40
C ASP A 27 2.04 4.41 7.25
N TYR A 28 1.32 3.34 7.55
CA TYR A 28 0.55 2.58 6.56
C TYR A 28 -0.89 2.42 7.00
N THR A 29 -1.80 2.48 6.04
CA THR A 29 -3.20 2.10 6.21
C THR A 29 -3.48 0.92 5.30
N PHE A 30 -3.70 -0.25 5.89
CA PHE A 30 -4.06 -1.47 5.18
C PHE A 30 -5.58 -1.63 5.20
N ASN A 31 -6.17 -1.95 4.04
CA ASN A 31 -7.55 -2.37 3.95
C ASN A 31 -7.60 -3.89 3.84
N PHE A 32 -8.37 -4.50 4.72
CA PHE A 32 -8.79 -5.88 4.64
C PHE A 32 -10.09 -5.99 3.84
N SER A 33 -10.18 -7.00 3.00
CA SER A 33 -11.42 -7.47 2.40
C SER A 33 -11.47 -8.99 2.54
N GLY A 34 -12.61 -9.51 2.96
CA GLY A 34 -12.84 -10.96 3.10
C GLY A 34 -14.27 -11.33 2.80
N ASN A 35 -14.50 -12.62 2.58
CA ASN A 35 -15.84 -13.20 2.52
C ASN A 35 -16.17 -13.83 3.87
N CYS A 36 -17.24 -13.38 4.50
CA CYS A 36 -17.73 -13.94 5.76
C CYS A 36 -18.68 -15.11 5.47
N VAL A 37 -18.26 -16.32 5.82
CA VAL A 37 -18.90 -17.58 5.45
C VAL A 37 -20.15 -17.84 6.29
N ASP A 38 -20.07 -17.66 7.60
CA ASP A 38 -21.22 -17.79 8.51
C ASP A 38 -22.20 -16.63 8.36
N CYS A 39 -21.73 -15.42 8.04
CA CYS A 39 -22.58 -14.31 7.62
C CYS A 39 -23.37 -14.63 6.35
N ALA A 40 -22.70 -15.22 5.35
CA ALA A 40 -23.31 -15.61 4.08
C ALA A 40 -24.37 -16.70 4.30
N GLU A 41 -24.06 -17.70 5.14
CA GLU A 41 -25.02 -18.73 5.59
C GLU A 41 -26.24 -18.10 6.27
N ALA A 42 -26.03 -17.19 7.23
CA ALA A 42 -27.10 -16.50 7.95
C ALA A 42 -27.95 -15.59 7.05
N ALA A 43 -27.37 -15.08 5.95
CA ALA A 43 -28.06 -14.25 4.96
C ALA A 43 -28.71 -15.07 3.82
N GLU A 44 -28.56 -16.39 3.80
CA GLU A 44 -28.96 -17.27 2.70
C GLU A 44 -28.35 -16.85 1.34
N THR A 45 -27.05 -16.51 1.36
CA THR A 45 -26.28 -16.11 0.18
C THR A 45 -24.99 -16.92 0.05
N ASP A 46 -24.41 -16.96 -1.14
CA ASP A 46 -23.12 -17.64 -1.37
C ASP A 46 -21.91 -16.80 -0.93
N PHE A 47 -22.09 -15.50 -0.72
CA PHE A 47 -21.00 -14.55 -0.51
C PHE A 47 -21.47 -13.33 0.28
N TYR A 48 -20.74 -13.00 1.35
CA TYR A 48 -21.00 -11.84 2.19
C TYR A 48 -19.69 -11.05 2.41
N PRO A 49 -19.49 -9.92 1.69
CA PRO A 49 -18.26 -9.16 1.82
C PRO A 49 -18.21 -8.41 3.15
N VAL A 50 -17.07 -8.50 3.82
CA VAL A 50 -16.73 -7.65 4.98
C VAL A 50 -15.41 -6.94 4.73
N THR A 51 -15.23 -5.81 5.38
CA THR A 51 -14.00 -5.01 5.29
C THR A 51 -13.51 -4.64 6.67
N ALA A 52 -12.20 -4.40 6.77
CA ALA A 52 -11.59 -3.80 7.95
C ALA A 52 -10.44 -2.87 7.54
N THR A 53 -10.02 -1.97 8.42
CA THR A 53 -8.86 -1.11 8.21
C THR A 53 -7.90 -1.24 9.36
N LEU A 54 -6.61 -1.44 9.06
CA LEU A 54 -5.53 -1.46 10.03
C LEU A 54 -4.59 -0.28 9.74
N MET A 55 -4.45 0.60 10.72
CA MET A 55 -3.49 1.69 10.71
C MET A 55 -2.29 1.33 11.57
N VAL A 56 -1.11 1.41 10.98
CA VAL A 56 0.17 1.24 11.66
C VAL A 56 1.10 2.42 11.42
N GLN A 57 2.01 2.65 12.35
CA GLN A 57 3.02 3.69 12.32
C GLN A 57 4.42 3.08 12.46
N ASN A 58 5.43 3.77 11.92
CA ASN A 58 6.83 3.37 12.03
C ASN A 58 7.08 1.89 11.68
N TYR A 59 6.31 1.34 10.73
CA TYR A 59 6.35 -0.07 10.36
C TYR A 59 7.25 -0.27 9.14
N GLU A 60 7.98 -1.39 9.10
CA GLU A 60 8.75 -1.81 7.93
C GLU A 60 8.03 -2.99 7.25
N LEU A 61 7.67 -2.85 5.97
CA LEU A 61 6.86 -3.87 5.29
C LEU A 61 7.53 -5.26 5.32
N GLY A 62 6.77 -6.25 5.77
CA GLY A 62 7.23 -7.64 5.85
C GLY A 62 8.03 -8.00 7.10
N THR A 63 8.30 -7.04 8.00
CA THR A 63 8.82 -7.37 9.34
C THR A 63 7.68 -7.72 10.29
N PRO A 64 7.93 -8.45 11.38
CA PRO A 64 6.93 -8.65 12.42
C PRO A 64 6.42 -7.32 12.97
N PHE A 65 5.13 -7.24 13.28
CA PHE A 65 4.55 -6.12 14.01
C PHE A 65 5.08 -6.08 15.44
N GLU A 66 5.34 -4.86 15.91
CA GLU A 66 5.52 -4.53 17.32
C GLU A 66 4.26 -3.81 17.82
N LEU A 67 3.99 -3.89 19.13
CA LEU A 67 2.83 -3.23 19.72
C LEU A 67 2.84 -1.71 19.47
N ASP A 68 4.03 -1.11 19.46
CA ASP A 68 4.24 0.32 19.19
C ASP A 68 3.94 0.71 17.73
N ASN A 69 3.84 -0.26 16.81
CA ASN A 69 3.40 0.00 15.45
C ASN A 69 1.90 0.23 15.36
N PHE A 70 1.09 -0.28 16.29
CA PHE A 70 -0.35 -0.19 16.15
C PHE A 70 -0.85 1.25 16.41
N VAL A 71 -1.75 1.72 15.54
CA VAL A 71 -2.48 2.98 15.73
C VAL A 71 -3.97 2.72 15.95
N GLN A 72 -4.61 2.03 15.00
CA GLN A 72 -6.05 1.79 15.01
C GLN A 72 -6.42 0.57 14.16
N PHE A 73 -7.48 -0.12 14.57
CA PHE A 73 -8.17 -1.12 13.75
C PHE A 73 -9.65 -0.83 13.74
N ASP A 74 -10.28 -0.84 12.56
CA ASP A 74 -11.73 -0.68 12.43
C ASP A 74 -12.30 -1.86 11.65
N TYR A 75 -13.26 -2.55 12.25
CA TYR A 75 -14.03 -3.58 11.58
C TYR A 75 -15.33 -2.98 11.02
N GLY A 76 -15.58 -3.20 9.73
CA GLY A 76 -16.75 -2.68 9.02
C GLY A 76 -18.08 -3.30 9.44
N GLY A 77 -18.04 -4.41 10.18
CA GLY A 77 -19.22 -5.14 10.63
C GLY A 77 -19.76 -6.12 9.59
N SER A 78 -20.65 -6.98 10.05
CA SER A 78 -21.41 -7.96 9.28
C SER A 78 -22.91 -7.88 9.61
N ASN A 79 -23.70 -8.86 9.19
CA ASN A 79 -25.08 -9.04 9.64
C ASN A 79 -25.17 -9.73 11.03
N LEU A 80 -24.07 -10.29 11.53
CA LEU A 80 -23.99 -10.97 12.83
C LEU A 80 -23.32 -10.08 13.89
N VAL A 81 -22.30 -9.32 13.49
CA VAL A 81 -21.48 -8.48 14.37
C VAL A 81 -21.53 -7.02 13.90
N GLY A 82 -21.81 -6.09 14.81
CA GLY A 82 -21.80 -4.67 14.48
C GLY A 82 -20.37 -4.14 14.21
N PRO A 83 -20.23 -3.00 13.50
CA PRO A 83 -18.92 -2.37 13.32
C PRO A 83 -18.33 -1.91 14.66
N PHE A 84 -17.01 -1.96 14.77
CA PHE A 84 -16.29 -1.48 15.95
C PHE A 84 -14.90 -0.96 15.61
N SER A 85 -14.32 -0.23 16.56
CA SER A 85 -13.00 0.38 16.46
C SER A 85 -12.16 0.04 17.68
N VAL A 86 -10.90 -0.34 17.44
CA VAL A 86 -9.88 -0.59 18.46
C VAL A 86 -8.80 0.47 18.28
N THR A 87 -8.48 1.16 19.36
CA THR A 87 -7.43 2.21 19.40
C THR A 87 -6.37 1.83 20.43
N THR A 88 -5.23 2.52 20.43
CA THR A 88 -4.16 2.35 21.44
C THR A 88 -4.59 2.46 22.89
N SER A 89 -5.69 3.16 23.20
CA SER A 89 -6.25 3.17 24.57
C SER A 89 -7.15 1.98 24.89
N SER A 90 -7.68 1.31 23.86
CA SER A 90 -8.52 0.11 23.95
C SER A 90 -7.72 -1.18 23.73
N ILE A 91 -6.44 -1.01 23.37
CA ILE A 91 -5.45 -2.06 23.15
C ILE A 91 -5.14 -2.81 24.43
N VAL A 92 -4.79 -4.09 24.44
CA VAL A 92 -4.75 -5.24 23.49
C VAL A 92 -3.59 -6.03 24.09
N ASP A 93 -3.88 -7.16 24.75
CA ASP A 93 -2.81 -7.94 25.40
C ASP A 93 -1.80 -8.46 24.36
N THR A 94 -2.24 -8.60 23.09
CA THR A 94 -1.46 -9.23 22.02
C THR A 94 -1.76 -8.64 20.63
N PHE A 95 -0.73 -8.08 19.99
CA PHE A 95 -0.74 -7.68 18.56
C PHE A 95 0.50 -8.28 17.88
N TYR A 96 0.30 -9.11 16.85
CA TYR A 96 1.40 -9.70 16.08
C TYR A 96 0.99 -10.02 14.64
N GLY A 97 1.95 -10.47 13.85
CA GLY A 97 1.79 -10.79 12.43
C GLY A 97 2.76 -9.98 11.59
N ALA A 98 2.57 -9.96 10.28
CA ALA A 98 3.35 -9.13 9.37
C ALA A 98 2.60 -8.94 8.05
N ILE A 99 2.57 -7.70 7.52
CA ILE A 99 2.08 -7.43 6.17
C ILE A 99 3.25 -7.00 5.29
N GLY A 100 3.50 -7.80 4.25
CA GLY A 100 4.54 -7.54 3.26
C GLY A 100 4.05 -6.80 2.02
N ALA A 101 4.48 -7.28 0.85
CA ALA A 101 4.13 -6.73 -0.45
C ALA A 101 2.63 -6.94 -0.78
N ALA A 102 1.79 -6.01 -0.36
CA ALA A 102 0.35 -6.03 -0.62
C ALA A 102 0.01 -5.70 -2.09
N PRO A 103 -1.10 -6.23 -2.65
CA PRO A 103 -2.13 -7.02 -1.97
C PRO A 103 -1.76 -8.49 -1.75
N GLY A 104 -2.23 -9.08 -0.64
CA GLY A 104 -2.03 -10.50 -0.33
C GLY A 104 -2.70 -10.96 0.96
N SER A 105 -2.71 -12.28 1.20
CA SER A 105 -3.13 -12.88 2.47
C SER A 105 -1.95 -12.90 3.44
N TYR A 106 -2.16 -12.39 4.65
CA TYR A 106 -1.13 -12.22 5.65
C TYR A 106 -1.64 -12.64 7.01
N GLU A 107 -0.70 -13.05 7.87
CA GLU A 107 -1.00 -13.27 9.28
C GLU A 107 -1.08 -11.92 10.00
N VAL A 108 -2.22 -11.65 10.60
CA VAL A 108 -2.45 -10.49 11.48
C VAL A 108 -3.30 -11.00 12.62
N TYR A 109 -2.87 -10.76 13.86
CA TYR A 109 -3.62 -11.11 15.04
C TYR A 109 -3.70 -9.90 15.97
N LEU A 110 -4.90 -9.60 16.42
CA LEU A 110 -5.19 -8.54 17.38
C LEU A 110 -6.19 -9.05 18.41
N HIS A 111 -5.87 -8.92 19.70
CA HIS A 111 -6.76 -9.30 20.80
C HIS A 111 -7.01 -8.11 21.74
N HIS A 112 -8.22 -7.57 21.80
CA HIS A 112 -8.53 -6.32 22.51
C HIS A 112 -9.30 -6.50 23.81
N SER A 113 -9.32 -5.44 24.63
CA SER A 113 -10.05 -5.44 25.90
C SER A 113 -11.54 -5.76 25.70
N GLY A 114 -12.08 -6.69 26.48
CA GLY A 114 -13.41 -7.26 26.25
C GLY A 114 -13.41 -8.66 25.61
N TYR A 115 -12.24 -9.30 25.55
CA TYR A 115 -12.03 -10.70 25.13
C TYR A 115 -12.22 -10.97 23.65
N ALA A 116 -12.38 -9.95 22.81
CA ALA A 116 -12.58 -10.14 21.38
C ALA A 116 -11.26 -10.05 20.61
N TYR A 117 -11.11 -10.90 19.61
CA TYR A 117 -9.96 -10.92 18.72
C TYR A 117 -10.38 -10.85 17.26
N PHE A 118 -9.46 -10.39 16.43
CA PHE A 118 -9.52 -10.49 14.97
C PHE A 118 -8.23 -11.14 14.50
N GLN A 119 -8.35 -12.19 13.70
CA GLN A 119 -7.20 -12.88 13.13
C GLN A 119 -7.36 -13.17 11.64
N THR A 120 -6.26 -13.11 10.91
CA THR A 120 -6.16 -13.54 9.51
C THR A 120 -4.99 -14.48 9.34
N GLY A 121 -5.10 -15.42 8.39
CA GLY A 121 -4.06 -16.37 8.02
C GLY A 121 -3.42 -16.07 6.66
N THR A 122 -2.27 -16.68 6.42
CA THR A 122 -1.54 -16.58 5.13
C THR A 122 -2.20 -17.37 3.99
N ASP A 123 -3.20 -18.19 4.30
CA ASP A 123 -4.04 -18.94 3.35
C ASP A 123 -5.36 -18.21 3.02
N GLY A 124 -5.56 -17.02 3.58
CA GLY A 124 -6.76 -16.21 3.41
C GLY A 124 -7.92 -16.63 4.29
N THR A 125 -7.74 -17.56 5.22
CA THR A 125 -8.70 -17.77 6.31
C THR A 125 -8.67 -16.58 7.26
N TRP A 126 -9.79 -16.29 7.89
CA TRP A 126 -9.88 -15.25 8.91
C TRP A 126 -11.07 -15.52 9.82
N ASP A 127 -11.03 -14.96 11.01
CA ASP A 127 -12.11 -15.02 11.96
C ASP A 127 -12.01 -13.90 12.99
N LEU A 128 -13.18 -13.62 13.55
CA LEU A 128 -13.40 -12.67 14.61
C LEU A 128 -14.11 -13.46 15.70
N GLY A 129 -13.58 -13.48 16.91
CA GLY A 129 -14.14 -14.27 18.00
C GLY A 129 -13.99 -13.60 19.34
N ASP A 130 -14.39 -14.31 20.39
CA ASP A 130 -14.03 -13.95 21.76
C ASP A 130 -13.44 -15.14 22.54
N ASP A 131 -12.88 -14.91 23.72
CA ASP A 131 -12.26 -15.96 24.55
C ASP A 131 -13.23 -17.09 24.97
N PHE A 132 -14.54 -16.88 24.83
CA PHE A 132 -15.59 -17.82 25.22
C PHE A 132 -16.26 -18.50 24.02
N VAL A 133 -16.30 -17.83 22.86
CA VAL A 133 -16.95 -18.29 21.63
C VAL A 133 -15.92 -18.29 20.51
N SER A 134 -15.66 -19.49 19.96
CA SER A 134 -14.59 -19.73 18.99
C SER A 134 -14.68 -18.92 17.70
N SER A 135 -15.85 -18.41 17.33
CA SER A 135 -16.02 -17.45 16.23
C SER A 135 -17.37 -16.73 16.32
N LEU A 136 -17.34 -15.40 16.21
CA LEU A 136 -18.48 -14.50 16.04
C LEU A 136 -18.73 -14.17 14.56
N ASP A 137 -17.65 -14.01 13.78
CA ASP A 137 -17.65 -14.07 12.31
C ASP A 137 -16.48 -14.97 11.87
N GLN A 138 -16.67 -15.76 10.81
CA GLN A 138 -15.62 -16.59 10.23
C GLN A 138 -15.66 -16.53 8.71
N GLY A 139 -14.51 -16.52 8.07
CA GLY A 139 -14.47 -16.39 6.63
C GLY A 139 -13.22 -16.87 5.92
N ASN A 140 -13.26 -16.63 4.61
CA ASN A 140 -12.20 -16.97 3.67
C ASN A 140 -11.90 -15.80 2.71
N ILE A 141 -10.92 -15.99 1.84
CA ILE A 141 -10.49 -15.00 0.83
C ILE A 141 -10.09 -13.67 1.50
N GLY A 142 -9.51 -13.74 2.69
CA GLY A 142 -8.95 -12.59 3.40
C GLY A 142 -7.74 -12.03 2.67
N VAL A 143 -7.83 -10.78 2.24
CA VAL A 143 -6.78 -10.07 1.52
C VAL A 143 -6.56 -8.70 2.15
N TRP A 144 -5.31 -8.40 2.47
CA TRP A 144 -4.86 -7.07 2.84
C TRP A 144 -4.32 -6.33 1.62
N SER A 145 -4.64 -5.05 1.52
CA SER A 145 -4.17 -4.15 0.47
C SER A 145 -3.69 -2.83 1.06
N LEU A 146 -2.68 -2.21 0.45
CA LEU A 146 -2.24 -0.88 0.88
C LEU A 146 -3.20 0.19 0.35
N THR A 147 -3.69 1.04 1.24
CA THR A 147 -4.25 2.33 0.83
C THR A 147 -3.09 3.18 0.38
N GLN A 148 -2.82 3.22 -0.92
CA GLN A 148 -1.87 4.18 -1.44
C GLN A 148 -2.47 5.57 -1.19
N PRO A 149 -1.85 6.43 -0.36
CA PRO A 149 -2.28 7.82 -0.28
C PRO A 149 -2.21 8.34 -1.71
N GLY A 150 -3.34 8.78 -2.27
CA GLY A 150 -3.44 9.17 -3.68
C GLY A 150 -2.24 10.04 -4.01
N GLY A 151 -1.33 9.51 -4.84
CA GLY A 151 0.04 10.00 -4.91
C GLY A 151 0.06 11.48 -5.17
N VAL A 152 0.33 12.29 -4.13
CA VAL A 152 0.65 13.69 -4.33
C VAL A 152 2.00 13.65 -5.03
N PRO A 153 2.11 14.19 -6.26
CA PRO A 153 3.39 14.23 -6.94
C PRO A 153 4.43 14.83 -6.00
N GLU A 154 5.63 14.25 -5.93
CA GLU A 154 6.66 14.81 -5.06
C GLU A 154 6.97 16.26 -5.49
N PRO A 155 7.47 17.13 -4.59
CA PRO A 155 7.84 18.51 -4.95
C PRO A 155 8.67 18.60 -6.24
N THR A 156 9.54 17.62 -6.47
CA THR A 156 10.33 17.48 -7.69
C THR A 156 9.48 17.24 -8.94
N THR A 157 8.41 16.46 -8.84
CA THR A 157 7.46 16.21 -9.92
C THR A 157 6.67 17.49 -10.27
N TRP A 158 6.29 18.29 -9.27
CA TRP A 158 5.70 19.60 -9.53
C TRP A 158 6.68 20.52 -10.26
N MET A 159 7.94 20.53 -9.85
CA MET A 159 8.97 21.33 -10.50
C MET A 159 9.22 20.91 -11.95
N THR A 160 9.25 19.61 -12.24
CA THR A 160 9.43 19.13 -13.63
C THR A 160 8.23 19.44 -14.50
N MET A 161 7.00 19.36 -13.96
CA MET A 161 5.80 19.79 -14.67
C MET A 161 5.83 21.30 -14.95
N ILE A 162 6.14 22.13 -13.94
CA ILE A 162 6.24 23.59 -14.09
C ILE A 162 7.34 23.95 -15.11
N LEU A 163 8.51 23.32 -15.04
CA LEU A 163 9.58 23.51 -16.00
C LEU A 163 9.16 23.07 -17.41
N GLY A 164 8.54 21.90 -17.56
CA GLY A 164 8.07 21.38 -18.85
C GLY A 164 7.06 22.32 -19.50
N PHE A 165 6.01 22.71 -18.78
CA PHE A 165 5.00 23.64 -19.29
C PHE A 165 5.57 25.05 -19.50
N GLY A 166 6.46 25.51 -18.62
CA GLY A 166 7.14 26.80 -18.74
C GLY A 166 8.01 26.88 -20.00
N LEU A 167 8.76 25.83 -20.32
CA LEU A 167 9.59 25.75 -21.52
C LEU A 167 8.74 25.74 -22.80
N ILE A 168 7.67 24.94 -22.84
CA ILE A 168 6.75 24.88 -23.99
C ILE A 168 6.07 26.24 -24.21
N GLY A 169 5.51 26.83 -23.15
CA GLY A 169 4.87 28.15 -23.23
C GLY A 169 5.86 29.26 -23.62
N GLY A 170 7.08 29.22 -23.08
CA GLY A 170 8.16 30.14 -23.43
C GLY A 170 8.55 30.05 -24.91
N ALA A 171 8.69 28.82 -25.44
CA ALA A 171 9.01 28.58 -26.84
C ALA A 171 7.88 29.04 -27.80
N MET A 172 6.61 28.88 -27.42
CA MET A 172 5.49 29.39 -28.20
C MET A 172 5.44 30.92 -28.21
N ARG A 173 5.75 31.57 -27.08
CA ARG A 173 5.75 33.04 -26.97
C ARG A 173 6.90 33.68 -27.75
N SER A 174 8.09 33.09 -27.73
CA SER A 174 9.26 33.62 -28.44
C SER A 174 9.06 33.66 -29.96
N ARG A 175 8.34 32.67 -30.52
CA ARG A 175 8.00 32.63 -31.96
C ARG A 175 7.09 33.79 -32.38
N LYS A 176 6.13 34.18 -31.56
CA LYS A 176 5.23 35.32 -31.86
C LYS A 176 5.95 36.67 -31.89
N SER A 177 6.96 36.87 -31.03
CA SER A 177 7.72 38.12 -31.01
C SER A 177 8.61 38.36 -32.24
N GLN A 178 8.88 37.34 -33.05
CA GLN A 178 9.75 37.46 -34.23
C GLN A 178 9.00 37.84 -35.53
N GLN A 179 7.66 37.84 -35.55
CA GLN A 179 6.90 37.98 -36.81
C GLN A 179 6.42 39.41 -37.17
N ALA A 180 6.75 40.46 -36.41
CA ALA A 180 6.28 41.82 -36.73
C ALA A 180 7.41 42.86 -36.78
N ARG A 181 8.18 42.84 -37.87
CA ARG A 181 8.86 44.05 -38.37
C ARG A 181 8.42 44.30 -39.81
N VAL A 182 7.25 44.91 -39.97
CA VAL A 182 6.82 45.44 -41.27
C VAL A 182 7.55 46.77 -41.46
N ARG A 183 8.47 46.81 -42.42
CA ARG A 183 9.17 48.04 -42.82
C ARG A 183 8.49 48.57 -44.07
N PHE A 184 7.74 49.64 -43.93
CA PHE A 184 7.18 50.35 -45.08
C PHE A 184 8.32 51.10 -45.77
N ALA A 185 8.48 50.87 -47.07
CA ALA A 185 9.32 51.68 -47.95
C ALA A 185 8.41 52.72 -48.62
N PHE A 186 8.85 53.98 -48.57
CA PHE A 186 8.22 55.11 -49.24
C PHE A 186 8.75 55.22 -50.68
#